data_AF-A0A2G9YYE3-F1
#
_entry.id   AF-A0A2G9YYE3-F1
#
_cell.length_a   1.000
_cell.length_b   1.000
_cell.length_c   1.000
_cell.angle_alpha   90.00
_cell.angle_beta   90.00
_cell.angle_gamma   90.00
#
_symmetry.space_group_name_H-M   'P 1'
#
loop_
_entity.id
_entity.type
_entity.pdbx_description
1 polymer ?
#
loop_
_entity_poly.entity_id
_entity_poly.type
_entity_poly.pdbx_seq_one_letter_code
_entity_poly.pdbx_strand_id
1 'polypeptide(L)'
;MSLYELPKFEMPKIKPPKFNSPKFLRNKTFWLAILIVFLSSSFGFLAGMVSGSIFYLQIKDYLSDLNVEISEIKTMGEEGKPSSPTTEASAEVEKKEPSSTSVIEKEYIPQITQEEAIIKAVENIWPAVVSIVIAEDVPIGGGTGFIVSEDGLILTNKHVVFDQAVDYTIFTNDGKNYLAKVLARDPVQDIAILKIDQEKLESFSTVKFGDSDNLQAGQTVIAIGNALGEFRNTVSVGVVSGLGRTITASGGGMVETLED
;
A
#
# COMPACT_ATOMS: atom_id res chain seq x y z
N MET A 1 -55.15 45.96 9.98
CA MET A 1 -54.32 44.81 10.38
C MET A 1 -52.89 45.31 10.44
N SER A 2 -52.32 45.51 11.64
CA SER A 2 -51.01 46.14 11.82
C SER A 2 -49.95 45.07 12.01
N LEU A 3 -48.81 45.19 11.31
CA LEU A 3 -47.66 44.32 11.50
C LEU A 3 -46.95 44.69 12.81
N TYR A 4 -46.47 43.68 13.55
CA TYR A 4 -45.63 43.87 14.72
C TYR A 4 -44.17 44.02 14.29
N GLU A 5 -43.51 45.11 14.68
CA GLU A 5 -42.06 45.24 14.56
C GLU A 5 -41.37 44.51 15.72
N LEU A 6 -40.37 43.69 15.41
CA LEU A 6 -39.54 43.01 16.41
C LEU A 6 -38.44 43.96 16.93
N PRO A 7 -38.14 43.96 18.24
CA PRO A 7 -37.11 44.82 18.82
C PRO A 7 -35.70 44.43 18.35
N LYS A 8 -34.88 45.44 18.03
CA LYS A 8 -33.47 45.22 17.64
C LYS A 8 -32.64 44.78 18.84
N PHE A 9 -31.95 43.65 18.68
CA PHE A 9 -31.01 43.11 19.65
C PHE A 9 -29.59 43.62 19.35
N GLU A 10 -29.00 44.41 20.26
CA GLU A 10 -27.60 44.84 20.15
C GLU A 10 -26.68 43.90 20.96
N MET A 11 -25.62 43.39 20.31
CA MET A 11 -24.66 42.51 20.98
C MET A 11 -23.71 43.28 21.91
N PRO A 12 -23.47 42.80 23.14
CA PRO A 12 -22.54 43.45 24.07
C PRO A 12 -21.09 43.33 23.58
N LYS A 13 -20.33 44.43 23.69
CA LYS A 13 -18.91 44.48 23.26
C LYS A 13 -18.00 43.74 24.25
N ILE A 14 -17.67 42.49 23.91
CA ILE A 14 -16.72 41.66 24.67
C ILE A 14 -15.28 42.17 24.43
N LYS A 15 -14.52 42.47 25.49
CA LYS A 15 -13.09 42.77 25.38
C LYS A 15 -12.28 41.47 25.18
N PRO A 16 -11.28 41.43 24.29
CA PRO A 16 -10.46 40.24 24.10
C PRO A 16 -9.63 39.92 25.37
N PRO A 17 -9.41 38.63 25.69
CA PRO A 17 -8.63 38.22 26.85
C PRO A 17 -7.15 38.59 26.67
N LYS A 18 -6.48 38.96 27.78
CA LYS A 18 -5.04 39.24 27.77
C LYS A 18 -4.24 37.95 27.70
N PHE A 19 -3.63 37.67 26.55
CA PHE A 19 -2.76 36.53 26.34
C PHE A 19 -1.40 36.74 27.04
N ASN A 20 -1.14 36.01 28.13
CA ASN A 20 0.18 35.97 28.78
C ASN A 20 1.01 34.86 28.11
N SER A 21 2.17 35.21 27.56
CA SER A 21 3.11 34.21 27.03
C SER A 21 3.63 33.29 28.16
N PRO A 22 3.79 31.97 27.91
CA PRO A 22 4.22 31.03 28.93
C PRO A 22 5.65 31.35 29.40
N LYS A 23 5.84 31.38 30.73
CA LYS A 23 7.05 31.89 31.39
C LYS A 23 8.36 31.21 30.94
N PHE A 24 8.31 29.97 30.42
CA PHE A 24 9.50 29.25 29.94
C PHE A 24 10.14 29.90 28.70
N LEU A 25 9.36 30.54 27.83
CA LEU A 25 9.87 31.18 26.59
C LEU A 25 10.85 32.33 26.87
N ARG A 26 10.82 32.86 28.10
CA ARG A 26 11.71 33.94 28.57
C ARG A 26 12.99 33.42 29.25
N ASN A 27 13.17 32.10 29.35
CA ASN A 27 14.34 31.49 29.97
C ASN A 27 15.45 31.22 28.94
N LYS A 28 16.66 31.72 29.18
CA LYS A 28 17.82 31.50 28.32
C LYS A 28 18.24 30.02 28.25
N THR A 29 18.06 29.25 29.32
CA THR A 29 18.45 27.81 29.30
C THR A 29 17.52 26.97 28.41
N PHE A 30 16.27 27.39 28.24
CA PHE A 30 15.33 26.74 27.33
C PHE A 30 15.74 26.93 25.86
N TRP A 31 16.09 28.16 25.47
CA TRP A 31 16.61 28.44 24.14
C TRP A 31 17.96 27.77 23.86
N LEU A 32 18.83 27.66 24.87
CA LEU A 32 20.09 26.91 24.77
C LEU A 32 19.84 25.41 24.52
N ALA A 33 18.84 24.80 25.18
CA ALA A 33 18.47 23.41 24.96
C ALA A 33 17.96 23.16 23.53
N ILE A 34 17.10 24.05 23.00
CA ILE A 34 16.66 23.99 21.59
C ILE A 34 17.85 24.10 20.63
N LEU A 35 18.79 25.03 20.89
CA LEU A 35 19.98 25.20 20.08
C LEU A 35 20.85 23.92 20.04
N ILE A 36 21.03 23.25 21.18
CA ILE A 36 21.78 21.99 21.27
C ILE A 36 21.10 20.87 20.49
N VAL A 37 19.77 20.73 20.61
CA VAL A 37 19.00 19.75 19.84
C VAL A 37 19.12 20.01 18.34
N PHE A 38 19.00 21.27 17.90
CA PHE A 38 19.20 21.65 16.49
C PHE A 38 20.62 21.31 16.00
N LEU A 39 21.67 21.68 16.74
CA LEU A 39 23.06 21.36 16.37
C LEU A 39 23.30 19.85 16.26
N SER A 40 22.75 19.05 17.18
CA SER A 40 22.87 17.58 17.12
C SER A 40 22.18 16.98 15.89
N SER A 41 21.00 17.50 15.52
CA SER A 41 20.26 17.05 14.34
C SER A 41 20.99 17.39 13.04
N SER A 42 21.58 18.60 12.94
CA SER A 42 22.42 18.99 11.80
C SER A 42 23.67 18.10 11.64
N PHE A 43 24.30 17.70 12.76
CA PHE A 43 25.44 16.78 12.72
C PHE A 43 25.04 15.37 12.26
N GLY A 44 23.91 14.85 12.74
CA GLY A 44 23.36 13.56 12.30
C GLY A 44 23.03 13.55 10.81
N PHE A 45 22.39 14.62 10.30
CA PHE A 45 22.09 14.77 8.88
C PHE A 45 23.35 14.81 8.01
N LEU A 46 24.37 15.58 8.42
CA LEU A 46 25.64 15.67 7.67
C LEU A 46 26.39 14.33 7.66
N ALA A 47 26.43 13.61 8.78
CA ALA A 47 27.01 12.27 8.85
C ALA A 47 26.23 11.27 7.95
N GLY A 48 24.90 11.37 7.92
CA GLY A 48 24.05 10.61 7.00
C GLY A 48 24.33 10.90 5.53
N MET A 49 24.48 12.18 5.15
CA MET A 49 24.83 12.56 3.78
C MET A 49 26.21 12.04 3.37
N VAL A 50 27.22 12.11 4.24
CA VAL A 50 28.57 11.61 3.95
C VAL A 50 28.56 10.08 3.82
N SER A 51 27.92 9.37 4.76
CA SER A 51 27.78 7.90 4.70
C SER A 51 27.02 7.45 3.45
N GLY A 52 25.89 8.11 3.14
CA GLY A 52 25.11 7.85 1.93
C GLY A 52 25.87 8.13 0.63
N SER A 53 26.68 9.19 0.60
CA SER A 53 27.56 9.49 -0.55
C SER A 53 28.64 8.43 -0.76
N ILE A 54 29.26 7.94 0.32
CA ILE A 54 30.26 6.87 0.25
C ILE A 54 29.62 5.56 -0.22
N PHE A 55 28.46 5.20 0.34
CA PHE A 55 27.70 4.01 -0.07
C PHE A 55 27.23 4.08 -1.53
N TYR A 56 26.79 5.27 -1.99
CA TYR A 56 26.44 5.51 -3.38
C TYR A 56 27.63 5.32 -4.33
N LEU A 57 28.83 5.81 -3.98
CA LEU A 57 30.04 5.57 -4.77
C LEU A 57 30.39 4.07 -4.81
N GLN A 58 30.35 3.39 -3.67
CA GLN A 58 30.64 1.95 -3.58
C GLN A 58 29.65 1.10 -4.41
N ILE A 59 28.36 1.49 -4.46
CA ILE A 59 27.37 0.87 -5.35
C ILE A 59 27.63 1.23 -6.82
N LYS A 60 27.95 2.50 -7.12
CA LYS A 60 28.20 2.96 -8.50
C LYS A 60 29.38 2.22 -9.12
N ASP A 61 30.46 2.03 -8.38
CA ASP A 61 31.64 1.29 -8.83
C ASP A 61 31.25 -0.18 -9.13
N TYR A 62 30.57 -0.85 -8.19
CA TYR A 62 30.08 -2.23 -8.34
C TYR A 62 29.13 -2.42 -9.55
N LEU A 63 28.26 -1.43 -9.82
CA LEU A 63 27.32 -1.49 -10.96
C LEU A 63 27.98 -1.09 -12.28
N SER A 64 29.06 -0.30 -12.26
CA SER A 64 29.87 -0.02 -13.44
C SER A 64 30.66 -1.26 -13.91
N ASP A 65 31.19 -2.06 -12.99
CA ASP A 65 31.82 -3.36 -13.28
C ASP A 65 30.83 -4.38 -13.88
N LEU A 66 29.52 -4.20 -13.65
CA LEU A 66 28.45 -5.04 -14.21
C LEU A 66 27.94 -4.58 -15.59
N ASN A 67 28.51 -3.51 -16.16
CA ASN A 67 28.12 -2.95 -17.46
C ASN A 67 26.61 -2.61 -17.57
N VAL A 68 26.01 -2.16 -16.45
CA VAL A 68 24.62 -1.69 -16.38
C VAL A 68 24.62 -0.16 -16.35
N GLU A 69 24.18 0.48 -17.43
CA GLU A 69 23.98 1.93 -17.44
C GLU A 69 22.73 2.30 -16.61
N ILE A 70 22.94 3.01 -15.49
CA ILE A 70 21.87 3.63 -14.71
C ILE A 70 21.60 5.02 -15.27
N SER A 71 20.37 5.28 -15.68
CA SER A 71 19.93 6.61 -16.08
C SER A 71 19.93 7.58 -14.89
N GLU A 72 20.65 8.70 -15.02
CA GLU A 72 20.64 9.74 -14.00
C GLU A 72 19.22 10.34 -13.85
N ILE A 73 18.66 10.26 -12.64
CA ILE A 73 17.38 10.90 -12.30
C ILE A 73 17.60 12.40 -12.25
N LYS A 74 17.28 13.08 -13.36
CA LYS A 74 17.35 14.53 -13.47
C LYS A 74 16.18 15.20 -12.75
N THR A 75 16.48 15.96 -11.70
CA THR A 75 15.52 16.84 -11.02
C THR A 75 15.02 17.96 -11.96
N MET A 76 13.75 18.34 -11.82
CA MET A 76 13.10 19.39 -12.62
C MET A 76 13.09 20.76 -11.90
N GLY A 77 13.14 21.85 -12.70
CA GLY A 77 13.13 23.26 -12.28
C GLY A 77 14.52 23.92 -12.39
N GLU A 78 14.74 25.11 -12.95
CA GLU A 78 13.83 26.11 -13.57
C GLU A 78 14.51 26.84 -14.75
N GLU A 79 13.67 27.49 -15.57
CA GLU A 79 13.84 28.64 -16.50
C GLU A 79 15.21 29.20 -16.96
N GLY A 80 15.27 29.68 -18.22
CA GLY A 80 16.19 30.75 -18.65
C GLY A 80 16.91 30.57 -20.00
N LYS A 81 16.69 31.49 -20.96
CA LYS A 81 17.27 31.56 -22.33
C LYS A 81 17.58 33.04 -22.66
N PRO A 82 18.42 33.46 -23.65
CA PRO A 82 19.58 32.86 -24.36
C PRO A 82 20.88 33.75 -24.34
N SER A 83 22.02 33.22 -24.83
CA SER A 83 22.84 33.88 -25.90
C SER A 83 24.05 33.04 -26.38
N SER A 84 24.29 33.05 -27.70
CA SER A 84 25.42 32.44 -28.44
C SER A 84 26.57 33.49 -28.63
N PRO A 85 27.65 33.29 -29.44
CA PRO A 85 28.07 32.18 -30.33
C PRO A 85 29.55 31.73 -30.11
N THR A 86 30.12 30.78 -30.86
CA THR A 86 30.90 31.03 -32.11
C THR A 86 31.38 29.68 -32.68
N THR A 87 31.00 29.38 -33.95
CA THR A 87 31.77 28.86 -35.12
C THR A 87 32.91 27.82 -34.88
N GLU A 88 33.16 26.75 -35.65
CA GLU A 88 33.01 26.41 -37.10
C GLU A 88 32.60 24.90 -37.24
N ALA A 89 31.69 24.48 -38.14
CA ALA A 89 31.90 24.12 -39.56
C ALA A 89 33.13 23.21 -39.80
N SER A 90 33.11 22.02 -40.41
CA SER A 90 32.07 21.10 -40.95
C SER A 90 32.64 19.64 -40.92
N ALA A 91 32.05 18.54 -41.38
CA ALA A 91 30.84 18.26 -42.17
C ALA A 91 30.30 16.82 -41.90
N GLU A 92 29.24 16.44 -42.64
CA GLU A 92 28.76 15.09 -43.00
C GLU A 92 29.27 13.84 -42.25
N VAL A 93 28.43 13.33 -41.33
CA VAL A 93 28.37 11.91 -40.98
C VAL A 93 26.95 11.40 -41.17
N GLU A 94 26.88 10.23 -41.81
CA GLU A 94 25.71 9.45 -42.19
C GLU A 94 24.68 9.28 -41.05
N LYS A 95 23.41 9.56 -41.34
CA LYS A 95 22.28 9.41 -40.42
C LYS A 95 22.01 7.92 -40.16
N LYS A 96 22.59 7.35 -39.10
CA LYS A 96 22.04 6.10 -38.52
C LYS A 96 20.88 6.46 -37.60
N GLU A 97 19.70 5.98 -37.97
CA GLU A 97 18.52 6.03 -37.10
C GLU A 97 18.81 5.22 -35.82
N PRO A 98 18.38 5.69 -34.64
CA PRO A 98 18.54 4.93 -33.41
C PRO A 98 17.65 3.68 -33.50
N SER A 99 18.29 2.53 -33.74
CA SER A 99 17.66 1.22 -33.70
C SER A 99 16.84 1.07 -32.43
N SER A 100 15.55 0.78 -32.57
CA SER A 100 14.68 0.46 -31.44
C SER A 100 15.20 -0.82 -30.77
N THR A 101 15.94 -0.68 -29.68
CA THR A 101 16.32 -1.81 -28.82
C THR A 101 15.05 -2.32 -28.15
N SER A 102 14.40 -3.30 -28.79
CA SER A 102 13.35 -4.08 -28.15
C SER A 102 13.93 -4.74 -26.91
N VAL A 103 13.35 -4.45 -25.75
CA VAL A 103 13.58 -5.27 -24.56
C VAL A 103 13.04 -6.66 -24.90
N ILE A 104 13.94 -7.61 -25.15
CA ILE A 104 13.55 -9.00 -25.39
C ILE A 104 13.13 -9.56 -24.04
N GLU A 105 11.83 -9.46 -23.75
CA GLU A 105 11.17 -10.19 -22.68
C GLU A 105 11.36 -11.69 -22.93
N LYS A 106 12.31 -12.28 -22.19
CA LYS A 106 12.54 -13.72 -22.26
C LYS A 106 11.41 -14.41 -21.52
N GLU A 107 10.66 -15.23 -22.26
CA GLU A 107 9.67 -16.13 -21.70
C GLU A 107 10.29 -16.93 -20.54
N TYR A 108 9.72 -16.78 -19.34
CA TYR A 108 10.21 -17.46 -18.15
C TYR A 108 9.78 -18.93 -18.20
N ILE A 109 10.75 -19.82 -18.00
CA ILE A 109 10.53 -21.28 -17.99
C ILE A 109 10.79 -21.76 -16.56
N PRO A 110 9.80 -22.35 -15.86
CA PRO A 110 10.00 -22.90 -14.52
C PRO A 110 11.02 -24.05 -14.55
N GLN A 111 11.88 -24.11 -13.54
CA GLN A 111 13.02 -25.03 -13.52
C GLN A 111 12.68 -26.39 -12.89
N ILE A 112 11.63 -26.45 -12.07
CA ILE A 112 11.16 -27.67 -11.39
C ILE A 112 9.63 -27.82 -11.44
N THR A 113 9.15 -29.07 -11.38
CA THR A 113 7.71 -29.39 -11.41
C THR A 113 6.92 -28.80 -10.23
N GLN A 114 7.56 -28.61 -9.07
CA GLN A 114 6.92 -27.98 -7.90
C GLN A 114 6.70 -26.48 -8.10
N GLU A 115 7.64 -25.79 -8.74
CA GLU A 115 7.57 -24.37 -9.07
C GLU A 115 6.48 -24.13 -10.13
N GLU A 116 6.46 -24.97 -11.18
CA GLU A 116 5.37 -24.99 -12.16
C GLU A 116 3.99 -25.24 -11.51
N ALA A 117 3.90 -26.15 -10.54
CA ALA A 117 2.66 -26.40 -9.80
C ALA A 117 2.24 -25.22 -8.91
N ILE A 118 3.19 -24.54 -8.27
CA ILE A 118 2.95 -23.32 -7.48
C ILE A 118 2.45 -22.20 -8.39
N ILE A 119 3.12 -21.94 -9.52
CA ILE A 119 2.72 -20.92 -10.50
C ILE A 119 1.30 -21.18 -10.98
N LYS A 120 0.98 -22.41 -11.42
CA LYS A 120 -0.37 -22.78 -11.86
C LYS A 120 -1.41 -22.64 -10.76
N ALA A 121 -1.10 -23.02 -9.51
CA ALA A 121 -2.03 -22.86 -8.40
C ALA A 121 -2.32 -21.37 -8.12
N VAL A 122 -1.29 -20.53 -8.18
CA VAL A 122 -1.36 -19.08 -8.02
C VAL A 122 -2.18 -18.44 -9.16
N GLU A 123 -1.87 -18.73 -10.41
CA GLU A 123 -2.59 -18.25 -11.61
C GLU A 123 -4.08 -18.61 -11.59
N ASN A 124 -4.43 -19.84 -11.20
CA ASN A 124 -5.82 -20.30 -11.15
C ASN A 124 -6.64 -19.61 -10.04
N ILE A 125 -6.01 -19.20 -8.94
CA ILE A 125 -6.69 -18.61 -7.78
C ILE A 125 -6.71 -17.08 -7.86
N TRP A 126 -5.71 -16.45 -8.47
CA TRP A 126 -5.55 -14.99 -8.54
C TRP A 126 -6.81 -14.22 -8.97
N PRO A 127 -7.60 -14.65 -9.97
CA PRO A 127 -8.80 -13.91 -10.38
C PRO A 127 -9.91 -13.84 -9.30
N ALA A 128 -9.87 -14.73 -8.30
CA ALA A 128 -10.83 -14.79 -7.20
C ALA A 128 -10.34 -14.12 -5.90
N VAL A 129 -9.10 -13.61 -5.86
CA VAL A 129 -8.55 -12.87 -4.69
C VAL A 129 -8.83 -11.38 -4.84
N VAL A 130 -9.32 -10.73 -3.79
CA VAL A 130 -9.69 -9.30 -3.84
C VAL A 130 -9.10 -8.50 -2.67
N SER A 131 -8.95 -7.19 -2.86
CA SER A 131 -8.67 -6.23 -1.79
C SER A 131 -9.97 -5.63 -1.26
N ILE A 132 -10.07 -5.46 0.06
CA ILE A 132 -11.25 -4.92 0.76
C ILE A 132 -10.87 -3.64 1.48
N VAL A 133 -11.46 -2.50 1.11
CA VAL A 133 -11.15 -1.17 1.68
C VAL A 133 -12.42 -0.49 2.17
N ILE A 134 -12.32 0.31 3.24
CA ILE A 134 -13.41 1.10 3.87
C ILE A 134 -13.72 2.41 3.09
N ALA A 135 -12.99 2.72 2.01
CA ALA A 135 -13.13 3.96 1.25
C ALA A 135 -12.87 3.75 -0.25
N GLU A 136 -13.51 4.59 -1.09
CA GLU A 136 -13.58 4.44 -2.55
C GLU A 136 -12.25 4.75 -3.28
N ASP A 137 -11.41 5.64 -2.74
CA ASP A 137 -10.33 6.29 -3.50
C ASP A 137 -8.88 5.83 -3.20
N VAL A 138 -8.65 4.89 -2.27
CA VAL A 138 -7.29 4.44 -1.93
C VAL A 138 -7.17 2.91 -1.99
N PRO A 139 -6.53 2.31 -3.01
CA PRO A 139 -6.38 0.86 -3.14
C PRO A 139 -5.31 0.25 -2.20
N ILE A 140 -4.89 1.01 -1.17
CA ILE A 140 -3.78 0.74 -0.24
C ILE A 140 -4.30 0.97 1.18
N GLY A 141 -4.12 0.01 2.08
CA GLY A 141 -4.68 0.01 3.44
C GLY A 141 -5.89 -0.93 3.63
N GLY A 142 -6.07 -1.92 2.76
CA GLY A 142 -7.18 -2.88 2.79
C GLY A 142 -6.80 -4.30 3.21
N GLY A 143 -7.79 -5.08 3.61
CA GLY A 143 -7.63 -6.52 3.87
C GLY A 143 -7.72 -7.37 2.59
N THR A 144 -7.75 -8.69 2.77
CA THR A 144 -7.90 -9.67 1.67
C THR A 144 -9.27 -10.35 1.76
N GLY A 145 -9.90 -10.58 0.62
CA GLY A 145 -11.06 -11.47 0.50
C GLY A 145 -10.88 -12.49 -0.62
N PHE A 146 -11.69 -13.54 -0.57
CA PHE A 146 -11.79 -14.55 -1.61
C PHE A 146 -13.23 -14.63 -2.12
N ILE A 147 -13.43 -14.55 -3.43
CA ILE A 147 -14.75 -14.74 -4.04
C ILE A 147 -15.08 -16.23 -4.05
N VAL A 148 -16.19 -16.61 -3.41
CA VAL A 148 -16.60 -18.01 -3.17
C VAL A 148 -17.87 -18.40 -3.93
N SER A 149 -18.48 -17.46 -4.65
CA SER A 149 -19.64 -17.70 -5.51
C SER A 149 -19.61 -16.77 -6.72
N GLU A 150 -20.07 -17.26 -7.87
CA GLU A 150 -20.07 -16.52 -9.16
C GLU A 150 -20.90 -15.24 -9.11
N ASP A 151 -21.83 -15.16 -8.16
CA ASP A 151 -22.66 -13.99 -7.88
C ASP A 151 -21.98 -12.95 -6.97
N GLY A 152 -20.69 -13.10 -6.65
CA GLY A 152 -19.92 -12.10 -5.89
C GLY A 152 -20.11 -12.18 -4.37
N LEU A 153 -20.33 -13.39 -3.84
CA LEU A 153 -20.17 -13.66 -2.41
C LEU A 153 -18.68 -13.74 -2.06
N ILE A 154 -18.24 -13.04 -1.02
CA ILE A 154 -16.84 -12.93 -0.60
C ILE A 154 -16.68 -13.44 0.84
N LEU A 155 -15.69 -14.31 1.05
CA LEU A 155 -15.22 -14.73 2.37
C LEU A 155 -13.99 -13.91 2.78
N THR A 156 -13.96 -13.42 4.02
CA THR A 156 -12.83 -12.69 4.62
C THR A 156 -12.85 -12.85 6.15
N ASN A 157 -11.93 -12.20 6.84
CA ASN A 157 -11.91 -12.14 8.30
C ASN A 157 -12.83 -11.03 8.85
N LYS A 158 -13.40 -11.23 10.05
CA LYS A 158 -14.24 -10.20 10.71
C LYS A 158 -13.44 -8.94 11.05
N HIS A 159 -12.16 -9.06 11.44
CA HIS A 159 -11.33 -7.89 11.73
C HIS A 159 -11.06 -7.01 10.50
N VAL A 160 -11.08 -7.58 9.28
CA VAL A 160 -11.00 -6.81 8.02
C VAL A 160 -12.24 -5.93 7.84
N VAL A 161 -13.41 -6.42 8.27
CA VAL A 161 -14.70 -5.73 8.17
C VAL A 161 -15.32 -5.47 9.53
N PHE A 162 -14.60 -4.67 10.33
CA PHE A 162 -14.96 -4.35 11.70
C PHE A 162 -16.28 -3.56 11.81
N ASP A 163 -16.56 -2.66 10.86
CA ASP A 163 -17.80 -1.87 10.83
C ASP A 163 -18.82 -2.52 9.89
N GLN A 164 -20.09 -2.56 10.29
CA GLN A 164 -21.20 -3.11 9.49
C GLN A 164 -22.10 -2.02 8.89
N ALA A 165 -21.91 -0.77 9.30
CA ALA A 165 -22.73 0.36 8.88
C ALA A 165 -22.13 1.14 7.70
N VAL A 166 -21.00 0.68 7.16
CA VAL A 166 -20.31 1.26 6.00
C VAL A 166 -20.36 0.30 4.80
N ASP A 167 -20.40 0.87 3.61
CA ASP A 167 -20.17 0.12 2.37
C ASP A 167 -18.66 -0.08 2.18
N TYR A 168 -18.27 -1.25 1.68
CA TYR A 168 -16.87 -1.60 1.40
C TYR A 168 -16.60 -1.54 -0.10
N THR A 169 -15.41 -1.04 -0.48
CA THR A 169 -14.94 -1.11 -1.86
C THR A 169 -14.07 -2.34 -2.04
N ILE A 170 -14.48 -3.20 -2.99
CA ILE A 170 -13.78 -4.42 -3.39
C ILE A 170 -12.98 -4.12 -4.65
N PHE A 171 -11.65 -4.25 -4.60
CA PHE A 171 -10.79 -4.14 -5.78
C PHE A 171 -10.38 -5.54 -6.26
N THR A 172 -10.73 -5.87 -7.49
CA THR A 172 -10.30 -7.09 -8.19
C THR A 172 -8.93 -6.92 -8.83
N ASN A 173 -8.32 -8.02 -9.26
CA ASN A 173 -6.94 -8.02 -9.77
C ASN A 173 -6.81 -7.61 -11.24
N ASP A 174 -7.93 -7.56 -11.97
CA ASP A 174 -8.04 -6.89 -13.27
C ASP A 174 -8.21 -5.36 -13.14
N GLY A 175 -8.20 -4.83 -11.91
CA GLY A 175 -8.24 -3.39 -11.62
C GLY A 175 -9.64 -2.79 -11.52
N LYS A 176 -10.71 -3.59 -11.66
CA LYS A 176 -12.09 -3.12 -11.42
C LYS A 176 -12.34 -2.91 -9.93
N ASN A 177 -13.37 -2.13 -9.61
CA ASN A 177 -13.88 -1.96 -8.27
C ASN A 177 -15.39 -2.15 -8.21
N TYR A 178 -15.88 -2.56 -7.03
CA TYR A 178 -17.29 -2.82 -6.77
C TYR A 178 -17.63 -2.43 -5.33
N LEU A 179 -18.84 -1.91 -5.11
CA LEU A 179 -19.37 -1.75 -3.75
C LEU A 179 -19.87 -3.10 -3.23
N ALA A 180 -19.63 -3.36 -1.95
CA ALA A 180 -20.08 -4.57 -1.27
C ALA A 180 -20.54 -4.28 0.16
N LYS A 181 -21.51 -5.06 0.62
CA LYS A 181 -22.10 -4.98 1.96
C LYS A 181 -21.79 -6.21 2.77
N VAL A 182 -21.58 -6.04 4.08
CA VAL A 182 -21.42 -7.15 5.01
C VAL A 182 -22.78 -7.85 5.18
N LEU A 183 -22.85 -9.15 4.86
CA LEU A 183 -24.05 -9.96 5.06
C LEU A 183 -24.08 -10.62 6.45
N ALA A 184 -22.93 -11.14 6.89
CA ALA A 184 -22.82 -11.89 8.13
C ALA A 184 -21.40 -11.82 8.68
N ARG A 185 -21.26 -11.96 10.00
CA ARG A 185 -19.98 -12.06 10.70
C ARG A 185 -20.09 -13.03 11.87
N ASP A 186 -19.04 -13.83 12.07
CA ASP A 186 -18.85 -14.64 13.26
C ASP A 186 -17.91 -13.89 14.24
N PRO A 187 -18.39 -13.53 15.45
CA PRO A 187 -17.57 -12.84 16.44
C PRO A 187 -16.56 -13.75 17.15
N VAL A 188 -16.73 -15.07 17.09
CA VAL A 188 -15.88 -16.08 17.75
C VAL A 188 -14.78 -16.57 16.81
N GLN A 189 -15.15 -16.90 15.57
CA GLN A 189 -14.23 -17.51 14.59
C GLN A 189 -13.50 -16.51 13.68
N ASP A 190 -13.68 -15.20 13.91
CA ASP A 190 -13.14 -14.11 13.08
C ASP A 190 -13.42 -14.28 11.57
N ILE A 191 -14.63 -14.73 11.22
CA ILE A 191 -15.08 -14.90 9.82
C ILE A 191 -16.10 -13.81 9.46
N ALA A 192 -16.07 -13.33 8.22
CA ALA A 192 -17.10 -12.47 7.66
C ALA A 192 -17.43 -12.81 6.20
N ILE A 193 -18.67 -12.53 5.84
CA ILE A 193 -19.22 -12.70 4.49
C ILE A 193 -19.66 -11.33 3.96
N LEU A 194 -19.15 -10.95 2.80
CA LEU A 194 -19.61 -9.78 2.05
C LEU A 194 -20.32 -10.22 0.76
N LYS A 195 -21.11 -9.30 0.21
CA LYS A 195 -21.79 -9.45 -1.08
C LYS A 195 -21.61 -8.20 -1.92
N ILE A 196 -21.06 -8.38 -3.11
CA ILE A 196 -20.99 -7.34 -4.14
C ILE A 196 -22.41 -6.94 -4.57
N ASP A 197 -22.66 -5.65 -4.72
CA ASP A 197 -23.93 -5.11 -5.23
C ASP A 197 -23.97 -5.25 -6.76
N GLN A 198 -24.90 -6.07 -7.28
CA GLN A 198 -24.88 -6.58 -8.66
C GLN A 198 -25.73 -5.76 -9.64
N GLU A 199 -25.51 -4.45 -9.73
CA GLU A 199 -26.17 -3.63 -10.78
C GLU A 199 -25.68 -3.95 -12.21
N LYS A 200 -24.56 -4.68 -12.35
CA LYS A 200 -24.07 -5.20 -13.65
C LYS A 200 -23.69 -6.67 -13.53
N LEU A 201 -24.22 -7.48 -14.46
CA LEU A 201 -23.91 -8.91 -14.58
C LEU A 201 -22.49 -9.11 -15.12
N GLU A 202 -21.54 -9.33 -14.20
CA GLU A 202 -20.32 -10.08 -14.49
C GLU A 202 -20.33 -11.34 -13.60
N SER A 203 -20.00 -12.49 -14.19
CA SER A 203 -19.77 -13.73 -13.43
C SER A 203 -18.34 -13.69 -12.90
N PHE A 204 -18.18 -13.82 -11.59
CA PHE A 204 -16.87 -13.78 -10.97
C PHE A 204 -16.17 -15.14 -11.01
N SER A 205 -14.84 -15.13 -11.13
CA SER A 205 -14.03 -16.32 -10.85
C SER A 205 -14.10 -16.64 -9.36
N THR A 206 -14.17 -17.92 -9.02
CA THR A 206 -14.38 -18.39 -7.64
C THR A 206 -13.25 -19.30 -7.16
N VAL A 207 -12.93 -19.22 -5.86
CA VAL A 207 -12.12 -20.25 -5.21
C VAL A 207 -12.97 -21.48 -4.92
N LYS A 208 -12.35 -22.67 -5.04
CA LYS A 208 -12.96 -23.93 -4.61
C LYS A 208 -12.43 -24.28 -3.23
N PHE A 209 -13.32 -24.66 -2.33
CA PHE A 209 -12.93 -25.18 -1.02
C PHE A 209 -12.29 -26.56 -1.14
N GLY A 210 -11.19 -26.76 -0.41
CA GLY A 210 -10.65 -28.08 -0.11
C GLY A 210 -11.31 -28.68 1.14
N ASP A 211 -10.94 -29.91 1.45
CA ASP A 211 -11.33 -30.59 2.69
C ASP A 211 -10.20 -30.47 3.72
N SER A 212 -10.46 -29.79 4.83
CA SER A 212 -9.51 -29.54 5.92
C SER A 212 -9.20 -30.80 6.74
N ASP A 213 -10.12 -31.76 6.81
CA ASP A 213 -9.98 -32.96 7.65
C ASP A 213 -8.86 -33.89 7.14
N ASN A 214 -8.45 -33.71 5.87
CA ASN A 214 -7.38 -34.46 5.23
C ASN A 214 -6.00 -33.75 5.24
N LEU A 215 -5.88 -32.57 5.88
CA LEU A 215 -4.61 -31.85 5.97
C LEU A 215 -3.58 -32.63 6.80
N GLN A 216 -2.31 -32.52 6.43
CA GLN A 216 -1.21 -33.18 7.12
C GLN A 216 -0.08 -32.21 7.46
N ALA A 217 0.54 -32.35 8.63
CA ALA A 217 1.73 -31.58 8.99
C ALA A 217 2.87 -31.86 8.00
N GLY A 218 3.54 -30.80 7.54
CA GLY A 218 4.56 -30.86 6.48
C GLY A 218 4.01 -30.73 5.06
N GLN A 219 2.69 -30.77 4.83
CA GLN A 219 2.09 -30.53 3.52
C GLN A 219 2.36 -29.10 3.05
N THR A 220 2.80 -28.94 1.79
CA THR A 220 3.03 -27.61 1.19
C THR A 220 1.75 -26.81 1.10
N VAL A 221 1.83 -25.52 1.47
CA VAL A 221 0.74 -24.55 1.35
C VAL A 221 1.23 -23.27 0.71
N ILE A 222 0.31 -22.56 0.06
CA ILE A 222 0.54 -21.26 -0.57
C ILE A 222 -0.45 -20.29 0.08
N ALA A 223 0.04 -19.23 0.70
CA ALA A 223 -0.78 -18.14 1.21
C ALA A 223 -0.72 -16.97 0.22
N ILE A 224 -1.88 -16.52 -0.24
CA ILE A 224 -2.06 -15.46 -1.24
C ILE A 224 -2.92 -14.36 -0.62
N GLY A 225 -2.52 -13.09 -0.74
CA GLY A 225 -3.31 -11.97 -0.25
C GLY A 225 -2.59 -10.63 -0.34
N ASN A 226 -3.09 -9.62 0.38
CA ASN A 226 -2.55 -8.27 0.38
C ASN A 226 -1.74 -8.05 1.66
N ALA A 227 -0.42 -8.22 1.60
CA ALA A 227 0.42 -8.14 2.80
C ALA A 227 0.50 -6.70 3.32
N LEU A 228 0.33 -6.54 4.63
CA LEU A 228 0.27 -5.25 5.35
C LEU A 228 -0.82 -4.27 4.84
N GLY A 229 -1.71 -4.73 3.95
CA GLY A 229 -2.60 -3.85 3.18
C GLY A 229 -1.88 -2.96 2.15
N GLU A 230 -0.55 -3.03 2.06
CA GLU A 230 0.28 -2.23 1.15
C GLU A 230 0.64 -3.00 -0.12
N PHE A 231 0.96 -4.29 0.02
CA PHE A 231 1.47 -5.13 -1.06
C PHE A 231 0.37 -6.05 -1.58
N ARG A 232 -0.39 -5.53 -2.56
CA ARG A 232 -1.39 -6.32 -3.29
C ARG A 232 -0.78 -7.59 -3.86
N ASN A 233 -1.52 -8.69 -3.78
CA ASN A 233 -1.17 -9.97 -4.40
C ASN A 233 0.19 -10.56 -3.99
N THR A 234 0.56 -10.39 -2.72
CA THR A 234 1.68 -11.10 -2.12
C THR A 234 1.40 -12.60 -2.10
N VAL A 235 2.39 -13.40 -2.51
CA VAL A 235 2.39 -14.86 -2.39
C VAL A 235 3.51 -15.28 -1.45
N SER A 236 3.22 -16.22 -0.56
CA SER A 236 4.22 -16.90 0.26
C SER A 236 3.98 -18.41 0.24
N VAL A 237 5.06 -19.18 0.25
CA VAL A 237 5.03 -20.65 0.21
C VAL A 237 5.63 -21.20 1.49
N GLY A 238 4.97 -22.18 2.09
CA GLY A 238 5.38 -22.80 3.34
C GLY A 238 4.82 -24.20 3.49
N VAL A 239 4.73 -24.67 4.74
CA VAL A 239 4.13 -25.96 5.08
C VAL A 239 3.17 -25.85 6.26
N VAL A 240 2.16 -26.72 6.29
CA VAL A 240 1.29 -26.92 7.47
C VAL A 240 2.18 -27.26 8.66
N SER A 241 2.33 -26.33 9.59
CA SER A 241 3.24 -26.49 10.73
C SER A 241 2.62 -27.24 11.91
N GLY A 242 1.31 -27.53 11.86
CA GLY A 242 0.52 -28.27 12.84
C GLY A 242 -0.98 -27.99 12.68
N LEU A 243 -1.80 -28.82 13.32
CA LEU A 243 -3.28 -28.80 13.34
C LEU A 243 -3.75 -28.78 14.81
N GLY A 244 -5.03 -28.53 15.12
CA GLY A 244 -5.52 -28.60 16.50
C GLY A 244 -4.99 -27.48 17.40
N ARG A 245 -4.88 -26.25 16.88
CA ARG A 245 -4.15 -25.15 17.55
C ARG A 245 -5.05 -24.00 17.93
N THR A 246 -5.13 -23.72 19.23
CA THR A 246 -5.53 -22.40 19.73
C THR A 246 -4.51 -21.35 19.29
N ILE A 247 -4.95 -20.28 18.63
CA ILE A 247 -4.13 -19.17 18.16
C ILE A 247 -4.62 -17.88 18.80
N THR A 248 -3.75 -17.19 19.54
CA THR A 248 -3.98 -15.80 19.98
C THR A 248 -3.18 -14.85 19.11
N ALA A 249 -3.87 -13.99 18.37
CA ALA A 249 -3.30 -12.92 17.57
C ALA A 249 -3.49 -11.56 18.27
N SER A 250 -2.57 -10.63 18.05
CA SER A 250 -2.70 -9.25 18.53
C SER A 250 -2.12 -8.25 17.53
N GLY A 251 -2.84 -7.16 17.29
CA GLY A 251 -2.48 -6.13 16.32
C GLY A 251 -3.40 -4.92 16.42
N GLY A 252 -2.88 -3.72 16.19
CA GLY A 252 -3.68 -2.48 16.23
C GLY A 252 -4.35 -2.16 17.58
N GLY A 253 -3.95 -2.82 18.67
CA GLY A 253 -4.61 -2.72 19.98
C GLY A 253 -5.76 -3.71 20.20
N MET A 254 -6.07 -4.55 19.20
CA MET A 254 -6.99 -5.68 19.35
C MET A 254 -6.23 -6.95 19.70
N VAL A 255 -6.90 -7.86 20.41
CA VAL A 255 -6.45 -9.23 20.71
C VAL A 255 -7.61 -10.15 20.39
N GLU A 256 -7.36 -11.17 19.58
CA GLU A 256 -8.35 -12.19 19.23
C GLU A 256 -7.75 -13.58 19.48
N THR A 257 -8.56 -14.49 20.01
CA THR A 257 -8.17 -15.88 20.25
C THR A 257 -9.14 -16.78 19.50
N LEU A 258 -8.60 -17.61 18.63
CA LEU A 258 -9.32 -18.63 17.88
C LEU A 258 -9.01 -19.99 18.52
N GLU A 259 -10.05 -20.78 18.76
CA GLU A 259 -10.00 -22.14 19.27
C GLU A 259 -10.60 -23.09 18.24
N ASP A 260 -10.00 -24.28 18.12
CA ASP A 260 -10.33 -25.37 17.19
C ASP A 260 -11.21 -26.41 17.91
#